data_AF-W8WVK5-F1
#
_entry.id   AF-W8WVK5-F1
#
_cell.length_a   1.000
_cell.length_b   1.000
_cell.length_c   1.000
_cell.angle_alpha   90.00
_cell.angle_beta   90.00
_cell.angle_gamma   90.00
#
_symmetry.space_group_name_H-M   'P 1'
#
loop_
_entity.id
_entity.type
_entity.pdbx_description
1 polymer ?
#
loop_
_entity_poly.entity_id
_entity_poly.type
_entity_poly.pdbx_seq_one_letter_code
_entity_poly.pdbx_strand_id
1 'polypeptide(L)'
;MQGLVKLRRERLGDGAPNPFGILCGTSAGAINAAALACRADSFDAGVETIAAVWRNFRADQVYRTDALGIARSGAQWLSAISVGWMLARWRKEGPRSLLDNEPLAELLRHWAPLELLPRMLAERHLHALALGASSYTSGEHLTFFEATGDMTGYERSQRLAVPMRLGLEHLLASAAIPFVFPAQRIEHAEHAGWYGDGSMRQTSPISPAIHLGAQRMLIVGVGRLHEPRGRIVRDGGYPTLAQVGGHVLSNVFLDSLAVDIERMERVNRTLEMMTLGQRLATSLRSVKALVIAPSERIDDIAARHQKHLPRTVRALLRGVGSSSASSDLSGSALASYLLFEAPFTQEVMALGERDTLAQRQAVCDFFGWL
;
A
#
# COMPACT_ATOMS: atom_id res chain seq x y z
N MET A 1 -1.93 -12.04 7.00
CA MET A 1 -2.78 -12.99 6.24
C MET A 1 -2.47 -14.45 6.57
N GLN A 2 -1.23 -14.94 6.42
CA GLN A 2 -0.90 -16.34 6.78
C GLN A 2 -1.28 -16.72 8.22
N GLY A 3 -1.03 -15.84 9.20
CA GLY A 3 -1.47 -16.04 10.57
C GLY A 3 -2.99 -16.20 10.71
N LEU A 4 -3.80 -15.52 9.89
CA LEU A 4 -5.26 -15.67 9.89
C LEU A 4 -5.66 -17.03 9.33
N VAL A 5 -5.07 -17.47 8.21
CA VAL A 5 -5.33 -18.79 7.62
C VAL A 5 -4.98 -19.89 8.61
N LYS A 6 -3.86 -19.76 9.33
CA LYS A 6 -3.47 -20.71 10.38
C LYS A 6 -4.53 -20.81 11.48
N LEU A 7 -4.94 -19.68 12.05
CA LEU A 7 -5.99 -19.65 13.09
C LEU A 7 -7.34 -20.15 12.59
N ARG A 8 -7.69 -19.81 11.36
CA ARG A 8 -8.92 -20.23 10.70
C ARG A 8 -8.97 -21.73 10.48
N ARG A 9 -7.90 -22.34 9.95
CA ARG A 9 -7.80 -23.80 9.76
C ARG A 9 -7.83 -24.54 11.09
N GLU A 10 -7.14 -24.01 12.11
CA GLU A 10 -7.17 -24.57 13.47
C GLU A 10 -8.59 -24.61 14.06
N ARG A 11 -9.48 -23.68 13.69
CA ARG A 11 -10.83 -23.54 14.27
C ARG A 11 -11.97 -24.10 13.41
N LEU A 12 -11.91 -23.87 12.10
CA LEU A 12 -12.98 -24.20 11.16
C LEU A 12 -12.68 -25.41 10.28
N GLY A 13 -11.44 -25.91 10.28
CA GLY A 13 -10.96 -26.89 9.31
C GLY A 13 -10.76 -26.31 7.91
N ASP A 14 -10.64 -27.19 6.93
CA ASP A 14 -10.40 -26.82 5.54
C ASP A 14 -11.69 -26.43 4.80
N GLY A 15 -11.58 -25.55 3.82
CA GLY A 15 -12.69 -25.23 2.90
C GLY A 15 -13.74 -24.23 3.43
N ALA A 16 -13.47 -23.53 4.53
CA ALA A 16 -14.32 -22.43 4.98
C ALA A 16 -14.49 -21.36 3.88
N PRO A 17 -15.63 -20.62 3.83
CA PRO A 17 -15.85 -19.55 2.85
C PRO A 17 -14.99 -18.32 3.15
N ASN A 18 -14.70 -17.49 2.15
CA ASN A 18 -13.93 -16.25 2.32
C ASN A 18 -14.54 -15.35 3.42
N PRO A 19 -13.77 -14.92 4.44
CA PRO A 19 -14.31 -14.10 5.53
C PRO A 19 -14.40 -12.60 5.17
N PHE A 20 -13.93 -12.20 3.99
CA PHE A 20 -13.86 -10.81 3.55
C PHE A 20 -14.74 -10.54 2.34
N GLY A 21 -15.88 -9.87 2.56
CA GLY A 21 -16.73 -9.40 1.46
C GLY A 21 -16.17 -8.15 0.77
N ILE A 22 -15.42 -7.30 1.48
CA ILE A 22 -14.89 -6.04 0.94
C ILE A 22 -13.37 -6.04 1.13
N LEU A 23 -12.64 -5.75 0.05
CA LEU A 23 -11.20 -5.61 0.07
C LEU A 23 -10.84 -4.19 -0.37
N CYS A 24 -10.04 -3.50 0.44
CA CYS A 24 -9.54 -2.17 0.12
C CYS A 24 -8.02 -2.16 0.27
N GLY A 25 -7.32 -1.47 -0.62
CA GLY A 25 -5.88 -1.42 -0.57
C GLY A 25 -5.28 -0.18 -1.22
N THR A 26 -4.07 0.13 -0.79
CA THR A 26 -3.27 1.24 -1.33
C THR A 26 -1.81 0.79 -1.38
N SER A 27 -1.09 1.12 -2.46
CA SER A 27 0.29 0.68 -2.69
C SER A 27 0.43 -0.86 -2.60
N ALA A 28 1.39 -1.38 -1.83
CA ALA A 28 1.51 -2.83 -1.60
C ALA A 28 0.19 -3.48 -1.07
N GLY A 29 -0.64 -2.72 -0.36
CA GLY A 29 -1.97 -3.16 0.07
C GLY A 29 -2.95 -3.34 -1.11
N ALA A 30 -2.89 -2.47 -2.13
CA ALA A 30 -3.73 -2.57 -3.34
C ALA A 30 -3.43 -3.85 -4.11
N ILE A 31 -2.14 -4.19 -4.23
CA ILE A 31 -1.69 -5.40 -4.91
C ILE A 31 -2.17 -6.65 -4.16
N ASN A 32 -1.97 -6.70 -2.85
CA ASN A 32 -2.44 -7.82 -2.03
C ASN A 32 -3.98 -7.95 -2.04
N ALA A 33 -4.69 -6.82 -1.97
CA ALA A 33 -6.15 -6.79 -2.02
C ALA A 33 -6.66 -7.32 -3.38
N ALA A 34 -6.09 -6.89 -4.49
CA ALA A 34 -6.47 -7.36 -5.81
C ALA A 34 -6.13 -8.84 -6.02
N ALA A 35 -4.96 -9.30 -5.58
CA ALA A 35 -4.58 -10.71 -5.68
C ALA A 35 -5.51 -11.63 -4.86
N LEU A 36 -5.97 -11.17 -3.69
CA LEU A 36 -6.98 -11.86 -2.88
C LEU A 36 -8.37 -11.80 -3.53
N ALA A 37 -8.76 -10.63 -4.04
CA ALA A 37 -10.06 -10.41 -4.67
C ALA A 37 -10.28 -11.33 -5.88
N CYS A 38 -9.24 -11.53 -6.69
CA CYS A 38 -9.27 -12.42 -7.86
C CYS A 38 -9.32 -13.92 -7.49
N ARG A 39 -9.18 -14.26 -6.20
CA ARG A 39 -9.20 -15.63 -5.65
C ARG A 39 -10.14 -15.72 -4.45
N ALA A 40 -11.20 -14.91 -4.45
CA ALA A 40 -12.14 -14.80 -3.34
C ALA A 40 -12.98 -16.08 -3.16
N ASP A 41 -13.04 -16.93 -4.18
CA ASP A 41 -13.63 -18.28 -4.14
C ASP A 41 -12.85 -19.25 -3.24
N SER A 42 -11.53 -19.07 -3.11
CA SER A 42 -10.66 -19.86 -2.24
C SER A 42 -9.65 -18.99 -1.49
N PHE A 43 -10.11 -18.41 -0.37
CA PHE A 43 -9.30 -17.49 0.44
C PHE A 43 -7.97 -18.11 0.88
N ASP A 44 -8.00 -19.32 1.41
CA ASP A 44 -6.82 -20.01 1.94
C ASP A 44 -5.76 -20.25 0.85
N ALA A 45 -6.15 -20.76 -0.31
CA ALA A 45 -5.25 -20.98 -1.45
C ALA A 45 -4.77 -19.64 -2.05
N GLY A 46 -5.62 -18.62 -2.06
CA GLY A 46 -5.26 -17.25 -2.45
C GLY A 46 -4.14 -16.69 -1.57
N VAL A 47 -4.26 -16.82 -0.25
CA VAL A 47 -3.23 -16.40 0.71
C VAL A 47 -1.93 -17.20 0.52
N GLU A 48 -2.01 -18.52 0.29
CA GLU A 48 -0.82 -19.34 0.05
C GLU A 48 -0.08 -18.94 -1.22
N THR A 49 -0.82 -18.69 -2.30
CA THR A 49 -0.28 -18.21 -3.59
C THR A 49 0.43 -16.87 -3.41
N ILE A 50 -0.24 -15.92 -2.75
CA ILE A 50 0.33 -14.60 -2.43
C ILE A 50 1.59 -14.74 -1.58
N ALA A 51 1.54 -15.57 -0.54
CA ALA A 51 2.69 -15.79 0.33
C ALA A 51 3.86 -16.46 -0.40
N ALA A 52 3.61 -17.35 -1.36
CA ALA A 52 4.67 -17.95 -2.17
C ALA A 52 5.40 -16.92 -3.04
N VAL A 53 4.68 -15.95 -3.61
CA VAL A 53 5.28 -14.84 -4.37
C VAL A 53 6.13 -13.97 -3.45
N TRP A 54 5.58 -13.49 -2.33
CA TRP A 54 6.34 -12.65 -1.40
C TRP A 54 7.55 -13.35 -0.78
N ARG A 55 7.49 -14.67 -0.53
CA ARG A 55 8.64 -15.45 -0.03
C ARG A 55 9.80 -15.51 -1.01
N ASN A 56 9.52 -15.41 -2.32
CA ASN A 56 10.53 -15.52 -3.38
C ASN A 56 10.73 -14.20 -4.12
N PHE A 57 10.33 -13.08 -3.51
CA PHE A 57 10.34 -11.76 -4.13
C PHE A 57 11.77 -11.30 -4.41
N ARG A 58 12.00 -10.72 -5.58
CA ARG A 58 13.31 -10.23 -5.99
C ARG A 58 13.20 -8.87 -6.68
N ALA A 59 14.22 -8.03 -6.54
CA ALA A 59 14.15 -6.66 -7.04
C ALA A 59 14.05 -6.60 -8.58
N ASP A 60 14.60 -7.59 -9.27
CA ASP A 60 14.51 -7.75 -10.73
C ASP A 60 13.07 -7.95 -11.24
N GLN A 61 12.15 -8.39 -10.37
CA GLN A 61 10.72 -8.53 -10.68
C GLN A 61 9.95 -7.21 -10.53
N VAL A 62 10.53 -6.19 -9.89
CA VAL A 62 9.87 -4.91 -9.61
C VAL A 62 10.42 -3.80 -10.48
N TYR A 63 11.74 -3.77 -10.67
CA TYR A 63 12.40 -2.82 -11.54
C TYR A 63 13.62 -3.43 -12.21
N ARG A 64 13.95 -2.89 -13.37
CA ARG A 64 15.18 -3.24 -14.07
C ARG A 64 16.42 -2.93 -13.21
N THR A 65 17.13 -3.98 -12.80
CA THR A 65 18.35 -3.89 -11.98
C THR A 65 19.63 -3.79 -12.82
N ASP A 66 19.53 -3.87 -14.14
CA ASP A 66 20.68 -3.89 -15.05
C ASP A 66 21.40 -2.54 -15.06
N ALA A 67 22.73 -2.58 -14.89
CA ALA A 67 23.58 -1.40 -14.83
C ALA A 67 23.48 -0.54 -16.10
N LEU A 68 23.16 -1.13 -17.25
CA LEU A 68 22.95 -0.42 -18.52
C LEU A 68 21.62 0.37 -18.52
N GLY A 69 20.53 -0.25 -18.04
CA GLY A 69 19.21 0.39 -17.88
C GLY A 69 19.25 1.56 -16.90
N ILE A 70 19.87 1.36 -15.72
CA ILE A 70 20.02 2.41 -14.71
C ILE A 70 21.00 3.50 -15.17
N ALA A 71 22.09 3.17 -15.87
CA ALA A 71 22.99 4.18 -16.45
C ALA A 71 22.30 5.01 -17.54
N ARG A 72 21.41 4.42 -18.36
CA ARG A 72 20.64 5.14 -19.37
C ARG A 72 19.61 6.08 -18.74
N SER A 73 18.85 5.62 -17.73
CA SER A 73 17.90 6.44 -16.99
C SER A 73 18.59 7.51 -16.12
N GLY A 74 19.71 7.17 -15.49
CA GLY A 74 20.54 8.08 -14.70
C GLY A 74 21.27 9.13 -15.55
N ALA A 75 21.76 8.76 -16.74
CA ALA A 75 22.33 9.71 -17.70
C ALA A 75 21.28 10.66 -18.27
N GLN A 76 20.01 10.24 -18.41
CA GLN A 76 18.91 11.14 -18.78
C GLN A 76 18.64 12.19 -17.68
N TRP A 77 18.70 11.80 -16.41
CA TRP A 77 18.58 12.71 -15.28
C TRP A 77 19.78 13.65 -15.13
N LEU A 78 21.00 13.11 -15.20
CA LEU A 78 22.22 13.91 -15.15
C LEU A 78 22.31 14.87 -16.34
N SER A 79 22.00 14.42 -17.56
CA SER A 79 21.93 15.32 -18.72
C SER A 79 20.83 16.37 -18.57
N ALA A 80 19.66 16.05 -17.99
CA ALA A 80 18.60 17.01 -17.69
C ALA A 80 19.06 18.10 -16.70
N ILE A 81 19.86 17.73 -15.69
CA ILE A 81 20.38 18.64 -14.66
C ILE A 81 21.63 19.41 -15.14
N SER A 82 22.52 18.80 -15.91
CA SER A 82 23.83 19.38 -16.28
C SER A 82 23.80 20.23 -17.55
N VAL A 83 23.05 19.82 -18.59
CA VAL A 83 23.01 20.50 -19.92
C VAL A 83 21.56 20.72 -20.39
N GLY A 84 20.60 20.05 -19.74
CA GLY A 84 19.24 19.88 -20.20
C GLY A 84 18.27 21.01 -19.85
N TRP A 85 18.61 21.98 -19.00
CA TRP A 85 17.75 23.17 -18.84
C TRP A 85 17.67 24.00 -20.13
N MET A 86 18.70 23.91 -21.00
CA MET A 86 18.77 24.60 -22.28
C MET A 86 18.17 23.77 -23.45
N LEU A 87 18.22 22.43 -23.36
CA LEU A 87 17.67 21.48 -24.36
C LEU A 87 16.24 20.97 -24.04
N ALA A 88 15.79 21.04 -22.78
CA ALA A 88 14.44 20.65 -22.36
C ALA A 88 13.35 21.52 -22.98
N ARG A 89 13.71 22.71 -23.48
CA ARG A 89 12.82 23.56 -24.27
C ARG A 89 12.45 22.91 -25.63
N TRP A 90 13.22 21.94 -26.11
CA TRP A 90 13.06 21.27 -27.41
C TRP A 90 12.58 19.81 -27.30
N ARG A 91 12.59 19.21 -26.10
CA ARG A 91 12.02 17.89 -25.83
C ARG A 91 10.72 18.04 -25.03
N LYS A 92 9.59 17.69 -25.63
CA LYS A 92 8.26 17.65 -24.97
C LYS A 92 8.16 16.59 -23.86
N GLU A 93 9.14 15.70 -23.72
CA GLU A 93 9.11 14.59 -22.76
C GLU A 93 10.44 14.55 -21.99
N GLY A 94 10.44 15.09 -20.77
CA GLY A 94 11.53 14.89 -19.79
C GLY A 94 11.52 13.47 -19.22
N PRO A 95 12.59 13.03 -18.53
CA PRO A 95 12.63 11.69 -17.94
C PRO A 95 11.50 11.49 -16.91
N ARG A 96 10.63 10.49 -17.16
CA ARG A 96 9.36 10.28 -16.43
C ARG A 96 9.49 9.48 -15.13
N SER A 97 10.57 8.71 -14.94
CA SER A 97 10.87 7.95 -13.71
C SER A 97 12.36 7.57 -13.64
N LEU A 98 12.86 7.24 -12.43
CA LEU A 98 14.23 6.72 -12.25
C LEU A 98 14.34 5.26 -12.73
N LEU A 99 13.28 4.47 -12.54
CA LEU A 99 13.24 3.04 -12.83
C LEU A 99 12.07 2.71 -13.78
N ASP A 100 12.32 1.74 -14.65
CA ASP A 100 11.33 1.14 -15.54
C ASP A 100 10.55 0.05 -14.78
N ASN A 101 9.22 0.15 -14.75
CA ASN A 101 8.31 -0.74 -14.03
C ASN A 101 7.64 -1.79 -14.94
N GLU A 102 8.11 -1.97 -16.18
CA GLU A 102 7.63 -3.05 -17.06
C GLU A 102 7.66 -4.45 -16.40
N PRO A 103 8.72 -4.85 -15.65
CA PRO A 103 8.74 -6.14 -14.94
C PRO A 103 7.61 -6.26 -13.89
N LEU A 104 7.32 -5.17 -13.19
CA LEU A 104 6.23 -5.12 -12.22
C LEU A 104 4.88 -5.29 -12.91
N ALA A 105 4.68 -4.67 -14.08
CA ALA A 105 3.44 -4.81 -14.86
C ALA A 105 3.21 -6.27 -15.29
N GLU A 106 4.25 -6.97 -15.74
CA GLU A 106 4.17 -8.38 -16.10
C GLU A 106 3.90 -9.29 -14.89
N LEU A 107 4.59 -9.03 -13.76
CA LEU A 107 4.36 -9.75 -12.51
C LEU A 107 2.90 -9.58 -12.03
N LEU A 108 2.41 -8.35 -12.02
CA LEU A 108 1.06 -8.02 -11.55
C LEU A 108 -0.02 -8.63 -12.43
N ARG A 109 0.18 -8.72 -13.76
CA ARG A 109 -0.76 -9.36 -14.68
C ARG A 109 -1.00 -10.84 -14.34
N HIS A 110 0.05 -11.55 -13.93
CA HIS A 110 -0.06 -12.95 -13.50
C HIS A 110 -0.54 -13.09 -12.06
N TRP A 111 -0.10 -12.18 -11.19
CA TRP A 111 -0.35 -12.28 -9.76
C TRP A 111 -1.76 -11.83 -9.36
N ALA A 112 -2.27 -10.75 -9.96
CA ALA A 112 -3.60 -10.19 -9.76
C ALA A 112 -4.34 -10.08 -11.11
N PRO A 113 -4.82 -11.21 -11.67
CA PRO A 113 -5.56 -11.23 -12.94
C PRO A 113 -6.96 -10.63 -12.74
N LEU A 114 -7.06 -9.30 -12.82
CA LEU A 114 -8.28 -8.52 -12.59
C LEU A 114 -9.42 -8.90 -13.55
N GLU A 115 -9.13 -9.59 -14.65
CA GLU A 115 -10.12 -10.18 -15.56
C GLU A 115 -11.03 -11.21 -14.86
N LEU A 116 -10.59 -11.79 -13.74
CA LEU A 116 -11.39 -12.70 -12.92
C LEU A 116 -12.30 -11.99 -11.92
N LEU A 117 -12.03 -10.71 -11.61
CA LEU A 117 -12.80 -9.93 -10.64
C LEU A 117 -14.32 -9.85 -10.95
N PRO A 118 -14.75 -9.65 -12.21
CA PRO A 118 -16.18 -9.62 -12.54
C PRO A 118 -16.90 -10.92 -12.15
N ARG A 119 -16.23 -12.07 -12.30
CA ARG A 119 -16.77 -13.37 -11.90
C ARG A 119 -16.89 -13.46 -10.37
N MET A 120 -15.86 -13.06 -9.64
CA MET A 120 -15.86 -13.06 -8.17
C MET A 120 -16.99 -12.20 -7.57
N LEU A 121 -17.28 -11.07 -8.22
CA LEU A 121 -18.41 -10.21 -7.87
C LEU A 121 -19.75 -10.83 -8.25
N ALA A 122 -19.89 -11.35 -9.48
CA ALA A 122 -21.14 -11.95 -9.96
C ALA A 122 -21.57 -13.19 -9.14
N GLU A 123 -20.60 -14.05 -8.78
CA GLU A 123 -20.82 -15.24 -7.94
C GLU A 123 -20.92 -14.91 -6.44
N ARG A 124 -20.80 -13.63 -6.06
CA ARG A 124 -20.84 -13.13 -4.67
C ARG A 124 -19.79 -13.73 -3.75
N HIS A 125 -18.67 -14.20 -4.31
CA HIS A 125 -17.47 -14.51 -3.53
C HIS A 125 -16.81 -13.25 -2.95
N LEU A 126 -17.07 -12.10 -3.59
CA LEU A 126 -16.66 -10.77 -3.16
C LEU A 126 -17.82 -9.78 -3.35
N HIS A 127 -17.95 -8.80 -2.46
CA HIS A 127 -18.88 -7.67 -2.59
C HIS A 127 -18.23 -6.47 -3.27
N ALA A 128 -16.98 -6.13 -2.93
CA ALA A 128 -16.27 -5.01 -3.56
C ALA A 128 -14.74 -5.10 -3.44
N LEU A 129 -14.06 -4.51 -4.42
CA LEU A 129 -12.63 -4.19 -4.40
C LEU A 129 -12.44 -2.68 -4.59
N ALA A 130 -11.63 -2.05 -3.75
CA ALA A 130 -11.28 -0.63 -3.87
C ALA A 130 -9.77 -0.40 -3.81
N LEU A 131 -9.26 0.38 -4.77
CA LEU A 131 -7.84 0.70 -4.93
C LEU A 131 -7.63 2.22 -4.83
N GLY A 132 -6.76 2.63 -3.92
CA GLY A 132 -6.40 4.04 -3.73
C GLY A 132 -5.29 4.48 -4.68
N ALA A 133 -5.41 5.65 -5.30
CA ALA A 133 -4.36 6.28 -6.11
C ALA A 133 -4.40 7.80 -5.93
N SER A 134 -3.29 8.50 -6.20
CA SER A 134 -3.23 9.95 -6.01
C SER A 134 -3.02 10.64 -7.34
N SER A 135 -3.89 11.61 -7.66
CA SER A 135 -3.84 12.34 -8.93
C SER A 135 -2.79 13.45 -8.85
N TYR A 136 -1.78 13.39 -9.72
CA TYR A 136 -0.86 14.49 -9.94
C TYR A 136 -1.50 15.66 -10.70
N THR A 137 -2.61 15.41 -11.40
CA THR A 137 -3.31 16.42 -12.19
C THR A 137 -4.23 17.29 -11.31
N SER A 138 -5.04 16.68 -10.46
CA SER A 138 -5.99 17.41 -9.58
C SER A 138 -5.45 17.64 -8.17
N GLY A 139 -4.43 16.88 -7.73
CA GLY A 139 -3.91 16.92 -6.37
C GLY A 139 -4.81 16.23 -5.33
N GLU A 140 -5.83 15.50 -5.81
CA GLU A 140 -6.81 14.77 -5.00
C GLU A 140 -6.43 13.30 -4.84
N HIS A 141 -6.96 12.68 -3.79
CA HIS A 141 -6.88 11.24 -3.58
C HIS A 141 -8.11 10.55 -4.18
N LEU A 142 -7.89 9.58 -5.06
CA LEU A 142 -8.95 8.83 -5.71
C LEU A 142 -9.02 7.41 -5.17
N THR A 143 -10.24 6.90 -5.04
CA THR A 143 -10.54 5.50 -4.77
C THR A 143 -11.31 4.94 -5.95
N PHE A 144 -10.63 4.13 -6.77
CA PHE A 144 -11.28 3.39 -7.85
C PHE A 144 -11.85 2.10 -7.29
N PHE A 145 -13.08 1.74 -7.65
CA PHE A 145 -13.69 0.53 -7.12
C PHE A 145 -14.62 -0.19 -8.10
N GLU A 146 -14.68 -1.52 -7.95
CA GLU A 146 -15.73 -2.37 -8.49
C GLU A 146 -16.51 -3.01 -7.33
N ALA A 147 -17.83 -3.03 -7.42
CA ALA A 147 -18.71 -3.60 -6.42
C ALA A 147 -19.89 -4.35 -7.05
N THR A 148 -20.55 -5.21 -6.27
CA THR A 148 -21.80 -5.84 -6.69
C THR A 148 -22.95 -4.85 -6.60
N GLY A 149 -23.65 -4.63 -7.72
CA GLY A 149 -24.80 -3.71 -7.80
C GLY A 149 -24.43 -2.28 -8.17
N ASP A 150 -25.44 -1.43 -8.31
CA ASP A 150 -25.27 -0.03 -8.72
C ASP A 150 -24.86 0.82 -7.51
N MET A 151 -23.55 0.87 -7.26
CA MET A 151 -22.96 1.78 -6.28
C MET A 151 -22.55 3.08 -6.97
N THR A 152 -23.12 4.20 -6.54
CA THR A 152 -22.74 5.52 -7.05
C THR A 152 -21.41 5.98 -6.45
N GLY A 153 -20.59 6.63 -7.26
CA GLY A 153 -19.40 7.34 -6.77
C GLY A 153 -19.76 8.39 -5.70
N TYR A 154 -18.76 8.81 -4.94
CA TYR A 154 -18.95 9.88 -3.95
C TYR A 154 -17.81 10.89 -4.02
N GLU A 155 -18.16 12.15 -3.76
CA GLU A 155 -17.20 13.25 -3.69
C GLU A 155 -17.18 13.79 -2.25
N ARG A 156 -15.97 13.99 -1.74
CA ARG A 156 -15.69 14.64 -0.46
C ARG A 156 -14.53 15.60 -0.67
N SER A 157 -14.32 16.53 0.26
CA SER A 157 -13.19 17.47 0.19
C SER A 157 -11.87 16.72 -0.07
N GLN A 158 -11.26 16.98 -1.24
CA GLN A 158 -10.01 16.41 -1.74
C GLN A 158 -10.01 14.88 -1.96
N ARG A 159 -11.20 14.26 -2.05
CA ARG A 159 -11.36 12.81 -2.20
C ARG A 159 -12.50 12.46 -3.15
N LEU A 160 -12.21 11.63 -4.13
CA LEU A 160 -13.20 11.15 -5.10
C LEU A 160 -13.20 9.63 -5.15
N ALA A 161 -14.39 9.02 -5.09
CA ALA A 161 -14.55 7.60 -5.32
C ALA A 161 -15.25 7.37 -6.66
N VAL A 162 -14.60 6.60 -7.54
CA VAL A 162 -15.01 6.42 -8.93
C VAL A 162 -15.35 4.94 -9.16
N PRO A 163 -16.63 4.59 -9.41
CA PRO A 163 -17.00 3.25 -9.82
C PRO A 163 -16.55 3.00 -11.25
N MET A 164 -15.67 2.03 -11.49
CA MET A 164 -15.21 1.66 -12.83
C MET A 164 -14.57 0.28 -12.85
N ARG A 165 -14.43 -0.29 -14.06
CA ARG A 165 -13.62 -1.51 -14.28
C ARG A 165 -12.18 -1.26 -13.86
N LEU A 166 -11.67 -2.09 -12.94
CA LEU A 166 -10.30 -2.07 -12.49
C LEU A 166 -9.43 -2.87 -13.45
N GLY A 167 -8.41 -2.20 -13.98
CA GLY A 167 -7.34 -2.77 -14.80
C GLY A 167 -5.97 -2.67 -14.13
N LEU A 168 -4.97 -3.26 -14.79
CA LEU A 168 -3.58 -3.29 -14.34
C LEU A 168 -3.01 -1.89 -14.05
N GLU A 169 -3.41 -0.89 -14.84
CA GLU A 169 -3.03 0.51 -14.69
C GLU A 169 -3.38 1.08 -13.31
N HIS A 170 -4.46 0.61 -12.68
CA HIS A 170 -4.87 1.04 -11.34
C HIS A 170 -3.92 0.52 -10.26
N LEU A 171 -3.44 -0.73 -10.42
CA LEU A 171 -2.45 -1.31 -9.52
C LEU A 171 -1.08 -0.65 -9.69
N LEU A 172 -0.67 -0.42 -10.93
CA LEU A 172 0.56 0.29 -11.25
C LEU A 172 0.53 1.73 -10.74
N ALA A 173 -0.60 2.43 -10.89
CA ALA A 173 -0.79 3.76 -10.32
C ALA A 173 -0.66 3.72 -8.79
N SER A 174 -1.40 2.82 -8.14
CA SER A 174 -1.44 2.74 -6.67
C SER A 174 -0.07 2.43 -6.06
N ALA A 175 0.79 1.71 -6.78
CA ALA A 175 2.16 1.37 -6.36
C ALA A 175 3.25 2.29 -6.94
N ALA A 176 2.88 3.38 -7.65
CA ALA A 176 3.85 4.26 -8.31
C ALA A 176 4.49 5.25 -7.31
N ILE A 177 5.42 4.73 -6.50
CA ILE A 177 6.20 5.52 -5.53
C ILE A 177 6.85 6.72 -6.25
N PRO A 178 6.65 7.96 -5.75
CA PRO A 178 7.18 9.17 -6.38
C PRO A 178 8.67 9.08 -6.67
N PHE A 179 9.07 9.57 -7.85
CA PHE A 179 10.45 9.56 -8.35
C PHE A 179 11.05 8.17 -8.63
N VAL A 180 10.49 7.10 -8.07
CA VAL A 180 10.94 5.72 -8.27
C VAL A 180 10.27 5.12 -9.51
N PHE A 181 8.94 5.12 -9.54
CA PHE A 181 8.14 4.51 -10.59
C PHE A 181 7.37 5.56 -11.41
N PRO A 182 7.08 5.28 -12.69
CA PRO A 182 6.36 6.21 -13.55
C PRO A 182 4.89 6.32 -13.16
N ALA A 183 4.38 7.55 -13.20
CA ALA A 183 2.95 7.82 -13.10
C ALA A 183 2.18 7.10 -14.22
N GLN A 184 0.97 6.64 -13.92
CA GLN A 184 0.10 5.98 -14.88
C GLN A 184 -1.01 6.91 -15.33
N ARG A 185 -1.34 6.86 -16.62
CA ARG A 185 -2.50 7.58 -17.16
C ARG A 185 -3.73 6.69 -17.03
N ILE A 186 -4.75 7.18 -16.34
CA ILE A 186 -6.05 6.49 -16.21
C ILE A 186 -7.10 7.43 -16.79
N GLU A 187 -8.00 6.87 -17.59
CA GLU A 187 -9.12 7.58 -18.19
C GLU A 187 -10.41 7.11 -17.52
N HIS A 188 -11.19 8.04 -16.98
CA HIS A 188 -12.51 7.74 -16.41
C HIS A 188 -13.51 8.81 -16.84
N ALA A 189 -14.69 8.39 -17.33
CA ALA A 189 -15.83 9.17 -17.83
C ALA A 189 -15.56 10.59 -18.37
N GLU A 190 -15.23 11.55 -17.49
CA GLU A 190 -15.06 12.97 -17.82
C GLU A 190 -13.61 13.50 -17.75
N HIS A 191 -12.65 12.71 -17.24
CA HIS A 191 -11.28 13.17 -17.00
C HIS A 191 -10.23 12.09 -17.30
N ALA A 192 -9.14 12.50 -17.96
CA ALA A 192 -7.90 11.73 -18.02
C ALA A 192 -6.88 12.39 -17.10
N GLY A 193 -6.31 11.61 -16.18
CA GLY A 193 -5.36 12.10 -15.18
C GLY A 193 -4.07 11.29 -15.18
N TRP A 194 -3.03 11.88 -14.58
CA TRP A 194 -1.82 11.15 -14.22
C TRP A 194 -1.87 10.79 -12.73
N TYR A 195 -1.67 9.52 -12.43
CA TYR A 195 -1.83 8.97 -11.09
C TYR A 195 -0.52 8.36 -10.60
N GLY A 196 -0.25 8.58 -9.32
CA GLY A 196 0.87 8.01 -8.57
C GLY A 196 0.38 7.26 -7.34
N ASP A 197 1.34 6.88 -6.48
CA ASP A 197 1.07 6.07 -5.29
C ASP A 197 -0.07 6.64 -4.44
N GLY A 198 -1.06 5.81 -4.14
CA GLY A 198 -2.26 6.25 -3.45
C GLY A 198 -2.06 6.61 -1.99
N SER A 199 -0.93 6.21 -1.39
CA SER A 199 -0.64 6.55 0.01
C SER A 199 -0.25 8.02 0.16
N MET A 200 0.08 8.71 -0.95
CA MET A 200 0.25 10.15 -0.97
C MET A 200 -1.08 10.85 -0.62
N ARG A 201 -1.09 11.72 0.39
CA ARG A 201 -2.30 12.48 0.79
C ARG A 201 -3.51 11.61 1.14
N GLN A 202 -3.30 10.33 1.48
CA GLN A 202 -4.37 9.46 1.94
C GLN A 202 -4.77 9.88 3.35
N THR A 203 -5.81 10.70 3.50
CA THR A 203 -6.23 11.26 4.80
C THR A 203 -7.26 10.42 5.54
N SER A 204 -7.94 9.51 4.83
CA SER A 204 -8.93 8.60 5.41
C SER A 204 -8.91 7.20 4.74
N PRO A 205 -7.91 6.36 5.07
CA PRO A 205 -7.72 5.05 4.47
C PRO A 205 -8.86 4.05 4.73
N ILE A 206 -9.65 4.20 5.80
CA ILE A 206 -10.76 3.26 6.10
C ILE A 206 -12.10 3.69 5.49
N SER A 207 -12.19 4.93 5.02
CA SER A 207 -13.42 5.49 4.44
C SER A 207 -13.98 4.69 3.25
N PRO A 208 -13.17 4.18 2.30
CA PRO A 208 -13.67 3.32 1.22
C PRO A 208 -14.46 2.11 1.72
N ALA A 209 -13.94 1.39 2.72
CA ALA A 209 -14.60 0.21 3.26
C ALA A 209 -15.95 0.56 3.90
N ILE A 210 -16.03 1.67 4.64
CA ILE A 210 -17.28 2.14 5.27
C ILE A 210 -18.32 2.48 4.20
N HIS A 211 -17.92 3.20 3.15
CA HIS A 211 -18.83 3.59 2.06
C HIS A 211 -19.31 2.38 1.25
N LEU A 212 -18.47 1.35 1.12
CA LEU A 212 -18.83 0.06 0.52
C LEU A 212 -19.68 -0.82 1.45
N GLY A 213 -20.04 -0.34 2.64
CA GLY A 213 -20.97 -1.01 3.53
C GLY A 213 -20.33 -1.90 4.61
N ALA A 214 -19.02 -1.80 4.84
CA ALA A 214 -18.36 -2.57 5.89
C ALA A 214 -18.89 -2.19 7.28
N GLN A 215 -19.35 -3.20 8.03
CA GLN A 215 -19.75 -3.06 9.43
C GLN A 215 -18.66 -3.55 10.40
N ARG A 216 -17.76 -4.39 9.89
CA ARG A 216 -16.59 -4.88 10.60
C ARG A 216 -15.41 -4.82 9.64
N MET A 217 -14.26 -4.37 10.13
CA MET A 217 -13.05 -4.25 9.32
C MET A 217 -11.83 -4.82 10.06
N LEU A 218 -11.10 -5.69 9.36
CA LEU A 218 -9.73 -6.01 9.74
C LEU A 218 -8.81 -5.00 9.05
N ILE A 219 -8.04 -4.26 9.83
CA ILE A 219 -7.11 -3.26 9.35
C ILE A 219 -5.69 -3.82 9.51
N VAL A 220 -4.92 -3.82 8.43
CA VAL A 220 -3.49 -4.17 8.45
C VAL A 220 -2.68 -2.90 8.23
N GLY A 221 -2.04 -2.42 9.29
CA GLY A 221 -1.17 -1.24 9.23
C GLY A 221 0.25 -1.62 8.83
N VAL A 222 0.96 -0.67 8.19
CA VAL A 222 2.40 -0.79 7.89
C VAL A 222 3.27 0.06 8.82
N GLY A 223 2.67 1.08 9.46
CA GLY A 223 3.29 1.86 10.52
C GLY A 223 2.80 1.43 11.91
N ARG A 224 3.55 1.84 12.95
CA ARG A 224 3.08 1.68 14.33
C ARG A 224 2.00 2.72 14.61
N LEU A 225 0.86 2.27 15.14
CA LEU A 225 -0.21 3.17 15.60
C LEU A 225 0.25 4.11 16.74
N HIS A 226 1.30 3.74 17.46
CA HIS A 226 1.90 4.52 18.53
C HIS A 226 3.44 4.50 18.42
N GLU A 227 4.06 5.63 18.06
CA GLU A 227 5.51 5.81 18.21
C GLU A 227 5.84 5.99 19.71
N PRO A 228 6.82 5.25 20.27
CA PRO A 228 7.29 5.50 21.63
C PRO A 228 7.81 6.93 21.75
N ARG A 229 7.24 7.71 22.67
CA ARG A 229 7.77 9.04 23.00
C ARG A 229 9.15 8.90 23.64
N GLY A 230 10.08 9.79 23.32
CA GLY A 230 11.39 9.86 23.98
C GLY A 230 12.57 9.29 23.20
N ARG A 231 12.46 9.12 21.88
CA ARG A 231 13.62 8.79 21.05
C ARG A 231 14.62 9.97 21.05
N ILE A 232 15.77 9.74 21.67
CA ILE A 232 16.90 10.67 21.62
C ILE A 232 17.54 10.51 20.24
N VAL A 233 17.19 11.38 19.30
CA VAL A 233 17.92 11.52 18.04
C VAL A 233 19.19 12.32 18.37
N ARG A 234 20.36 11.70 18.18
CA ARG A 234 21.64 12.40 18.37
C ARG A 234 21.77 13.50 17.31
N ASP A 235 22.23 14.68 17.72
CA ASP A 235 22.54 15.76 16.79
C ASP A 235 23.71 15.34 15.90
N GLY A 236 23.40 15.05 14.64
CA GLY A 236 24.35 14.59 13.63
C GLY A 236 24.89 15.73 12.74
N GLY A 237 24.61 16.99 13.09
CA GLY A 237 24.93 18.16 12.26
C GLY A 237 23.88 18.42 11.16
N TYR A 238 24.25 19.20 10.14
CA TYR A 238 23.34 19.59 9.07
C TYR A 238 22.84 18.37 8.26
N PRO A 239 21.53 18.25 7.97
CA PRO A 239 21.00 17.08 7.29
C PRO A 239 21.49 16.97 5.84
N THR A 240 21.86 15.75 5.45
CA THR A 240 22.19 15.39 4.06
C THR A 240 20.96 15.45 3.15
N LEU A 241 21.17 15.58 1.83
CA LEU A 241 20.07 15.51 0.85
C LEU A 241 19.28 14.20 0.94
N ALA A 242 19.94 13.08 1.23
CA ALA A 242 19.27 11.80 1.46
C ALA A 242 18.37 11.84 2.71
N GLN A 243 18.83 12.46 3.80
CA GLN A 243 18.02 12.65 5.02
C GLN A 243 16.81 13.55 4.77
N VAL A 244 16.99 14.67 4.07
CA VAL A 244 15.89 15.57 3.70
C VAL A 244 14.91 14.88 2.76
N GLY A 245 15.40 14.19 1.73
CA GLY A 245 14.56 13.44 0.77
C GLY A 245 13.79 12.30 1.44
N GLY A 246 14.44 11.52 2.32
CA GLY A 246 13.80 10.48 3.11
C GLY A 246 12.73 11.06 4.05
N HIS A 247 13.01 12.21 4.67
CA HIS A 247 12.03 12.90 5.51
C HIS A 247 10.82 13.39 4.70
N VAL A 248 11.04 14.00 3.54
CA VAL A 248 9.96 14.42 2.62
C VAL A 248 9.12 13.23 2.19
N LEU A 249 9.73 12.11 1.78
CA LEU A 249 9.00 10.89 1.42
C LEU A 249 8.21 10.34 2.60
N SER A 250 8.80 10.27 3.80
CA SER A 250 8.08 9.82 5.00
C SER A 250 6.88 10.70 5.37
N ASN A 251 6.95 12.01 5.09
CA ASN A 251 5.83 12.93 5.29
C ASN A 251 4.78 12.88 4.17
N VAL A 252 5.15 12.45 2.97
CA VAL A 252 4.19 12.19 1.89
C VAL A 252 3.33 10.96 2.23
N PHE A 253 3.93 9.98 2.91
CA PHE A 253 3.30 8.76 3.41
C PHE A 253 2.87 8.87 4.87
N LEU A 254 2.41 10.07 5.29
CA LEU A 254 1.89 10.29 6.62
C LEU A 254 0.88 9.20 6.98
N ASP A 255 1.18 8.46 8.06
CA ASP A 255 0.32 7.39 8.55
C ASP A 255 -0.92 7.99 9.20
N SER A 256 -1.89 8.35 8.35
CA SER A 256 -3.19 8.87 8.76
C SER A 256 -4.09 7.78 9.35
N LEU A 257 -3.69 6.51 9.24
CA LEU A 257 -4.50 5.37 9.65
C LEU A 257 -4.84 5.43 11.14
N ALA A 258 -3.87 5.76 11.99
CA ALA A 258 -4.10 5.90 13.43
C ALA A 258 -5.14 6.98 13.75
N VAL A 259 -5.03 8.14 13.09
CA VAL A 259 -5.97 9.26 13.27
C VAL A 259 -7.35 8.92 12.72
N ASP A 260 -7.43 8.22 11.59
CA ASP A 260 -8.70 7.80 10.98
C ASP A 260 -9.42 6.75 11.85
N ILE A 261 -8.68 5.80 12.44
CA ILE A 261 -9.20 4.84 13.42
C ILE A 261 -9.71 5.57 14.67
N GLU A 262 -8.93 6.49 15.25
CA GLU A 262 -9.35 7.26 16.43
C GLU A 262 -10.65 8.05 16.15
N ARG A 263 -10.78 8.61 14.95
CA ARG A 263 -12.00 9.30 14.50
C ARG A 263 -13.19 8.34 14.41
N MET A 264 -13.02 7.17 13.82
CA MET A 264 -14.07 6.15 13.74
C MET A 264 -14.50 5.68 15.14
N GLU A 265 -13.55 5.42 16.04
CA GLU A 265 -13.86 5.03 17.42
C GLU A 265 -14.59 6.13 18.19
N ARG A 266 -14.22 7.40 17.99
CA ARG A 266 -14.97 8.54 18.54
C ARG A 266 -16.42 8.54 18.06
N VAL A 267 -16.65 8.34 16.75
CA VAL A 267 -18.00 8.25 16.18
C VAL A 267 -18.78 7.08 16.79
N ASN A 268 -18.16 5.90 16.91
CA ASN A 268 -18.79 4.74 17.54
C ASN A 268 -19.21 5.03 18.99
N ARG A 269 -18.33 5.62 19.80
CA ARG A 269 -18.65 6.01 21.19
C ARG A 269 -19.80 7.01 21.24
N THR A 270 -19.86 7.97 20.32
CA THR A 270 -20.99 8.90 20.22
C THR A 270 -22.29 8.17 19.91
N LEU A 271 -22.28 7.23 18.96
CA LEU A 271 -23.47 6.45 18.60
C LEU A 271 -23.95 5.56 19.76
N GLU A 272 -23.04 5.01 20.56
CA GLU A 272 -23.37 4.19 21.73
C GLU A 272 -24.17 4.97 22.78
N MET A 273 -23.89 6.27 22.94
CA MET A 273 -24.60 7.17 23.87
C MET A 273 -25.97 7.64 23.35
N MET A 274 -26.29 7.44 22.06
CA MET A 274 -27.55 7.87 21.47
C MET A 274 -28.69 6.87 21.73
N THR A 275 -29.90 7.40 21.90
CA THR A 275 -31.15 6.61 21.90
C THR A 275 -31.43 6.01 20.51
N LEU A 276 -32.27 4.98 20.44
CA LEU A 276 -32.65 4.35 19.15
C LEU A 276 -33.23 5.36 18.16
N GLY A 277 -34.14 6.24 18.62
CA GLY A 277 -34.74 7.28 17.77
C GLY A 277 -33.70 8.26 17.21
N GLN A 278 -32.70 8.64 18.02
CA GLN A 278 -31.60 9.49 17.56
C GLN A 278 -30.70 8.76 16.56
N ARG A 279 -30.39 7.47 16.78
CA ARG A 279 -29.58 6.69 15.83
C ARG A 279 -30.24 6.59 14.46
N LEU A 280 -31.55 6.32 14.43
CA LEU A 280 -32.34 6.23 13.20
C LEU A 280 -32.45 7.58 12.46
N ALA A 281 -32.29 8.70 13.18
CA ALA A 281 -32.27 10.03 12.58
C ALA A 281 -30.92 10.41 11.95
N THR A 282 -29.88 9.59 12.09
CA THR A 282 -28.56 9.81 11.47
C THR A 282 -28.29 8.79 10.37
N SER A 283 -27.42 9.15 9.42
CA SER A 283 -26.89 8.20 8.42
C SER A 283 -25.65 7.44 8.89
N LEU A 284 -25.23 7.65 10.15
CA LEU A 284 -24.01 7.08 10.70
C LEU A 284 -24.25 5.65 11.20
N ARG A 285 -23.22 4.81 11.11
CA ARG A 285 -23.27 3.41 11.58
C ARG A 285 -22.05 3.12 12.43
N SER A 286 -22.23 2.30 13.46
CA SER A 286 -21.11 1.80 14.25
C SER A 286 -20.33 0.75 13.45
N VAL A 287 -19.01 0.84 13.50
CA VAL A 287 -18.09 -0.02 12.74
C VAL A 287 -17.08 -0.66 13.69
N LYS A 288 -17.06 -2.00 13.78
CA LYS A 288 -16.07 -2.70 14.62
C LYS A 288 -14.75 -2.85 13.85
N ALA A 289 -13.64 -2.40 14.43
CA ALA A 289 -12.31 -2.63 13.84
C ALA A 289 -11.49 -3.63 14.67
N LEU A 290 -10.71 -4.45 13.99
CA LEU A 290 -9.59 -5.20 14.55
C LEU A 290 -8.33 -4.74 13.82
N VAL A 291 -7.30 -4.31 14.54
CA VAL A 291 -6.10 -3.74 13.93
C VAL A 291 -4.89 -4.64 14.19
N ILE A 292 -4.25 -5.08 13.11
CA ILE A 292 -2.96 -5.76 13.13
C ILE A 292 -1.92 -4.76 12.62
N ALA A 293 -1.06 -4.30 13.52
CA ALA A 293 0.04 -3.39 13.21
C ALA A 293 1.37 -4.06 13.61
N PRO A 294 2.47 -3.73 12.91
CA PRO A 294 3.75 -4.36 13.16
C PRO A 294 4.27 -4.03 14.57
N SER A 295 4.71 -5.04 15.32
CA SER A 295 5.31 -4.84 16.65
C SER A 295 6.72 -4.24 16.59
N GLU A 296 7.39 -4.34 15.44
CA GLU A 296 8.70 -3.76 15.15
C GLU A 296 8.63 -2.80 13.96
N ARG A 297 9.48 -1.76 13.91
CA ARG A 297 9.53 -0.87 12.74
C ARG A 297 10.05 -1.64 11.53
N ILE A 298 9.33 -1.54 10.42
CA ILE A 298 9.79 -2.10 9.13
C ILE A 298 11.12 -1.48 8.70
N ASP A 299 11.37 -0.20 9.02
CA ASP A 299 12.64 0.48 8.78
C ASP A 299 13.83 -0.20 9.47
N ASP A 300 13.63 -0.71 10.69
CA ASP A 300 14.68 -1.36 11.48
C ASP A 300 15.00 -2.76 10.91
N ILE A 301 13.96 -3.46 10.42
CA ILE A 301 14.12 -4.70 9.64
C ILE A 301 14.87 -4.41 8.33
N ALA A 302 14.47 -3.36 7.60
CA ALA A 302 15.11 -2.97 6.35
C ALA A 302 16.59 -2.63 6.56
N ALA A 303 16.93 -1.98 7.67
CA ALA A 303 18.32 -1.68 8.05
C ALA A 303 19.20 -2.94 8.15
N ARG A 304 18.69 -4.03 8.72
CA ARG A 304 19.41 -5.32 8.82
C ARG A 304 19.66 -5.97 7.46
N HIS A 305 18.84 -5.66 6.47
CA HIS A 305 18.83 -6.29 5.14
C HIS A 305 19.39 -5.42 4.02
N GLN A 306 19.87 -4.20 4.29
CA GLN A 306 20.42 -3.28 3.27
C GLN A 306 21.53 -3.92 2.42
N LYS A 307 22.28 -4.88 2.99
CA LYS A 307 23.33 -5.63 2.29
C LYS A 307 22.82 -6.48 1.12
N HIS A 308 21.52 -6.77 1.06
CA HIS A 308 20.89 -7.54 -0.02
C HIS A 308 20.45 -6.66 -1.20
N LEU A 309 20.40 -5.33 -1.05
CA LEU A 309 20.03 -4.43 -2.15
C LEU A 309 20.91 -4.64 -3.39
N PRO A 310 20.35 -4.54 -4.61
CA PRO A 310 21.13 -4.56 -5.83
C PRO A 310 22.30 -3.57 -5.79
N ARG A 311 23.45 -3.96 -6.35
CA ARG A 311 24.69 -3.16 -6.29
C ARG A 311 24.49 -1.74 -6.84
N THR A 312 23.68 -1.61 -7.87
CA THR A 312 23.31 -0.34 -8.54
C THR A 312 22.54 0.59 -7.60
N VAL A 313 21.49 0.08 -6.95
CA VAL A 313 20.70 0.84 -5.95
C VAL A 313 21.57 1.24 -4.76
N ARG A 314 22.43 0.32 -4.30
CA ARG A 314 23.37 0.62 -3.21
C ARG A 314 24.36 1.72 -3.59
N ALA A 315 24.82 1.75 -4.84
CA ALA A 315 25.70 2.80 -5.34
C ALA A 315 24.97 4.16 -5.43
N LEU A 316 23.70 4.16 -5.87
CA LEU A 316 22.87 5.37 -5.88
C LEU A 316 22.67 5.94 -4.47
N LEU A 317 22.30 5.09 -3.50
CA LEU A 317 22.12 5.51 -2.10
C LEU A 317 23.42 6.08 -1.50
N ARG A 318 24.59 5.51 -1.85
CA ARG A 318 25.90 6.04 -1.46
C ARG A 318 26.21 7.39 -2.10
N GLY A 319 25.89 7.57 -3.38
CA GLY A 319 26.15 8.80 -4.13
C GLY A 319 25.37 10.02 -3.64
N VAL A 320 24.20 9.81 -3.02
CA VAL A 320 23.35 10.88 -2.46
C VAL A 320 23.70 11.19 -0.98
N GLY A 321 24.80 10.61 -0.47
CA GLY A 321 25.36 10.98 0.84
C GLY A 321 25.10 9.99 1.98
N SER A 322 24.81 8.71 1.71
CA SER A 322 24.93 7.68 2.75
C SER A 322 26.41 7.37 3.03
N SER A 323 27.14 8.32 3.62
CA SER A 323 28.53 8.11 4.01
C SER A 323 28.57 7.11 5.18
N SER A 324 29.48 6.16 5.07
CA SER A 324 29.67 4.98 5.93
C SER A 324 30.14 5.29 7.37
N ALA A 325 30.00 6.52 7.84
CA ALA A 325 30.44 6.95 9.17
C ALA A 325 29.28 7.23 10.16
N SER A 326 28.03 7.29 9.70
CA SER A 326 26.85 7.34 10.57
C SER A 326 25.90 6.20 10.23
N SER A 327 25.79 5.26 11.15
CA SER A 327 24.85 4.14 11.20
C SER A 327 23.38 4.58 11.36
N ASP A 328 23.00 5.76 10.87
CA ASP A 328 21.82 6.44 11.40
C ASP A 328 20.71 6.54 10.35
N LEU A 329 19.87 5.50 10.34
CA LEU A 329 18.39 5.54 10.35
C LEU A 329 17.60 6.27 9.24
N SER A 330 18.21 7.13 8.44
CA SER A 330 17.54 7.84 7.34
C SER A 330 17.76 7.15 5.99
N GLY A 331 18.93 6.50 5.80
CA GLY A 331 19.13 5.60 4.68
C GLY A 331 18.27 4.34 4.76
N SER A 332 17.87 3.92 5.98
CA SER A 332 16.99 2.75 6.18
C SER A 332 15.54 3.02 5.79
N ALA A 333 15.04 4.24 6.00
CA ALA A 333 13.70 4.64 5.56
C ALA A 333 13.58 4.66 4.03
N LEU A 334 14.59 5.14 3.31
CA LEU A 334 14.61 5.04 1.84
C LEU A 334 14.82 3.59 1.37
N ALA A 335 15.63 2.82 2.10
CA ALA A 335 15.87 1.41 1.79
C ALA A 335 14.60 0.57 1.94
N SER A 336 13.75 0.82 2.94
CA SER A 336 12.52 0.03 3.15
C SER A 336 11.55 0.10 1.96
N TYR A 337 11.55 1.21 1.20
CA TYR A 337 10.76 1.35 -0.03
C TYR A 337 11.36 0.68 -1.28
N LEU A 338 12.66 0.36 -1.27
CA LEU A 338 13.38 -0.17 -2.44
C LEU A 338 13.89 -1.61 -2.25
N LEU A 339 13.78 -2.13 -1.03
CA LEU A 339 14.27 -3.44 -0.62
C LEU A 339 13.22 -4.51 -0.94
N PHE A 340 13.19 -4.93 -2.20
CA PHE A 340 12.33 -5.99 -2.70
C PHE A 340 13.08 -7.32 -2.79
N GLU A 341 13.65 -7.79 -1.67
CA GLU A 341 14.48 -9.01 -1.64
C GLU A 341 13.90 -10.04 -0.67
N ALA A 342 13.94 -11.32 -1.07
CA ALA A 342 13.34 -12.44 -0.34
C ALA A 342 13.72 -12.52 1.15
N PRO A 343 14.98 -12.30 1.58
CA PRO A 343 15.32 -12.31 3.01
C PRO A 343 14.57 -11.25 3.81
N PHE A 344 14.33 -10.07 3.22
CA PHE A 344 13.60 -8.99 3.86
C PHE A 344 12.11 -9.28 3.91
N THR A 345 11.51 -9.66 2.78
CA THR A 345 10.07 -9.95 2.72
C THR A 345 9.69 -11.12 3.62
N GLN A 346 10.52 -12.16 3.69
CA GLN A 346 10.31 -13.28 4.62
C GLN A 346 10.34 -12.85 6.09
N GLU A 347 11.24 -11.96 6.49
CA GLU A 347 11.28 -11.45 7.86
C GLU A 347 10.04 -10.60 8.19
N VAL A 348 9.60 -9.75 7.26
CA VAL A 348 8.35 -8.97 7.41
C VAL A 348 7.12 -9.87 7.47
N MET A 349 7.06 -10.92 6.65
CA MET A 349 5.99 -11.92 6.69
C MET A 349 5.95 -12.66 8.03
N ALA A 350 7.12 -13.07 8.54
CA ALA A 350 7.23 -13.73 9.84
C ALA A 350 6.82 -12.80 10.99
N LEU A 351 7.16 -11.50 10.92
CA LEU A 351 6.67 -10.49 11.86
C LEU A 351 5.14 -10.43 11.83
N GLY A 352 4.55 -10.28 10.65
CA GLY A 352 3.09 -10.22 10.50
C GLY A 352 2.35 -11.47 10.99
N GLU A 353 2.94 -12.66 10.80
CA GLU A 353 2.39 -13.90 11.38
C GLU A 353 2.45 -13.86 12.92
N ARG A 354 3.60 -13.52 13.51
CA ARG A 354 3.75 -13.41 14.98
C ARG A 354 2.76 -12.41 15.57
N ASP A 355 2.63 -11.23 14.97
CA ASP A 355 1.73 -10.17 15.46
C ASP A 355 0.26 -10.57 15.37
N THR A 356 -0.12 -11.31 14.31
CA THR A 356 -1.46 -11.88 14.20
C THR A 356 -1.71 -12.93 15.28
N LEU A 357 -0.75 -13.83 15.51
CA LEU A 357 -0.87 -14.90 16.51
C LEU A 357 -0.84 -14.40 17.95
N ALA A 358 -0.13 -13.30 18.23
CA ALA A 358 -0.16 -12.61 19.52
C ALA A 358 -1.57 -12.09 19.87
N GLN A 359 -2.39 -11.79 18.85
CA GLN A 359 -3.77 -11.34 18.99
C GLN A 359 -4.79 -12.47 18.71
N ARG A 360 -4.39 -13.75 18.82
CA ARG A 360 -5.20 -14.94 18.50
C ARG A 360 -6.65 -14.86 19.00
N GLN A 361 -6.86 -14.55 20.28
CA GLN A 361 -8.20 -14.51 20.87
C GLN A 361 -9.07 -13.42 20.23
N ALA A 362 -8.52 -12.20 20.10
CA ALA A 362 -9.23 -11.08 19.48
C ALA A 362 -9.58 -11.36 18.01
N VAL A 363 -8.70 -12.05 17.27
CA VAL A 363 -8.96 -12.51 15.90
C VAL A 363 -10.13 -13.50 15.87
N CYS A 364 -10.07 -14.55 16.70
CA CYS A 364 -11.14 -15.55 16.79
C CYS A 364 -12.50 -14.91 17.16
N ASP A 365 -12.53 -14.02 18.16
CA ASP A 365 -13.74 -13.32 18.59
C ASP A 365 -14.29 -12.36 17.53
N PHE A 366 -13.41 -11.72 16.77
CA PHE A 366 -13.80 -10.77 15.71
C PHE A 366 -14.50 -11.49 14.55
N PHE A 367 -13.96 -12.63 14.12
CA PHE A 367 -14.51 -13.43 13.03
C PHE A 367 -15.54 -14.47 13.46
N GLY A 368 -15.70 -14.73 14.77
CA GLY A 368 -16.59 -15.77 15.30
C GLY A 368 -16.06 -17.20 15.07
N TRP A 369 -14.73 -17.37 15.04
CA TRP A 369 -14.09 -18.69 14.94
C TRP A 369 -13.92 -19.29 16.33
N LEU A 370 -15.02 -19.84 16.86
CA LEU A 370 -15.07 -20.45 18.20
C LEU A 370 -14.40 -21.84 18.22
#